data_AF-A0A813DJQ5-F1
#
_entry.id   AF-A0A813DJQ5-F1
#
_cell.length_a   1.000
_cell.length_b   1.000
_cell.length_c   1.000
_cell.angle_alpha   90.00
_cell.angle_beta   90.00
_cell.angle_gamma   90.00
#
_symmetry.space_group_name_H-M   'P 1'
#
loop_
_entity.id
_entity.type
_entity.pdbx_description
1 polymer ?
#
loop_
_entity_poly.entity_id
_entity_poly.type
_entity_poly.pdbx_seq_one_letter_code
_entity_poly.pdbx_strand_id
1 'polypeptide(L)'
;VDKYKMQPIDGVVQVEGDITHSSTVSEVLGHFKGERADLVVCDGAPDATGRSDFDEYVQHQLLLSELFLAEALLRPGGDFVAKIFRGEHSGEVYARLQRDFREVMCCKPRASRNSSQESFVVCRGFLGSQEDGQSMPMYSPSLHEELADLGPGAPTLSATFVACGGRDSLDADTNYPVDSTYQVLGPVAPPIFAPYTEAIEERRRGLKRPAAVAPVSKAGPKAVFCEDGSKAGPKAVVDDVRSPSRESRG
;
A
#
# COMPACT_ATOMS: atom_id res chain seq x y z
N VAL A 1 9.14 4.14 -13.90
CA VAL A 1 9.23 5.48 -13.26
C VAL A 1 9.61 5.24 -11.82
N ASP A 2 10.58 5.96 -11.30
CA ASP A 2 10.95 5.87 -9.88
C ASP A 2 11.46 7.24 -9.42
N LYS A 3 11.26 7.58 -8.14
CA LYS A 3 11.78 8.82 -7.55
C LYS A 3 13.31 8.81 -7.49
N TYR A 4 13.90 7.64 -7.41
CA TYR A 4 15.34 7.45 -7.34
C TYR A 4 15.90 6.99 -8.67
N LYS A 5 17.14 7.41 -8.93
CA LYS A 5 17.88 6.98 -10.09
C LYS A 5 18.10 5.46 -10.07
N MET A 6 17.73 4.79 -11.15
CA MET A 6 17.99 3.38 -11.38
C MET A 6 19.20 3.19 -12.32
N GLN A 7 19.86 2.02 -12.24
CA GLN A 7 20.83 1.66 -13.26
C GLN A 7 20.11 1.44 -14.59
N PRO A 8 20.66 1.91 -15.74
CA PRO A 8 20.06 1.68 -17.04
C PRO A 8 19.83 0.19 -17.30
N ILE A 9 18.65 -0.15 -17.81
CA ILE A 9 18.29 -1.50 -18.24
C ILE A 9 18.07 -1.45 -19.75
N ASP A 10 18.75 -2.33 -20.49
CA ASP A 10 18.65 -2.39 -21.94
C ASP A 10 17.20 -2.62 -22.38
N GLY A 11 16.73 -1.79 -23.33
CA GLY A 11 15.36 -1.86 -23.84
C GLY A 11 14.30 -1.20 -22.94
N VAL A 12 14.68 -0.62 -21.79
CA VAL A 12 13.76 0.05 -20.87
C VAL A 12 14.04 1.55 -20.85
N VAL A 13 13.00 2.34 -21.13
CA VAL A 13 13.02 3.78 -20.89
C VAL A 13 12.78 4.04 -19.40
N GLN A 14 13.74 4.70 -18.76
CA GLN A 14 13.67 5.03 -17.35
C GLN A 14 13.41 6.52 -17.17
N VAL A 15 12.37 6.84 -16.41
CA VAL A 15 12.02 8.20 -16.00
C VAL A 15 12.28 8.31 -14.50
N GLU A 16 13.15 9.25 -14.13
CA GLU A 16 13.42 9.62 -12.74
C GLU A 16 12.47 10.76 -12.36
N GLY A 17 11.51 10.48 -11.48
CA GLY A 17 10.50 11.45 -11.11
C GLY A 17 9.47 10.91 -10.13
N ASP A 18 8.83 11.82 -9.43
CA ASP A 18 7.73 11.51 -8.52
C ASP A 18 6.43 11.46 -9.31
N ILE A 19 5.70 10.34 -9.21
CA ILE A 19 4.46 10.10 -9.96
C ILE A 19 3.33 11.06 -9.57
N THR A 20 3.42 11.73 -8.42
CA THR A 20 2.46 12.76 -7.99
C THR A 20 2.67 14.10 -8.70
N HIS A 21 3.81 14.30 -9.37
CA HIS A 21 4.12 15.51 -10.11
C HIS A 21 3.64 15.43 -11.56
N SER A 22 2.92 16.46 -12.02
CA SER A 22 2.43 16.56 -13.40
C SER A 22 3.52 16.58 -14.46
N SER A 23 4.73 17.06 -14.12
CA SER A 23 5.90 16.99 -15.00
C SER A 23 6.26 15.55 -15.34
N THR A 24 6.28 14.67 -14.33
CA THR A 24 6.58 13.24 -14.49
C THR A 24 5.51 12.57 -15.34
N VAL A 25 4.23 12.85 -15.08
CA VAL A 25 3.11 12.31 -15.87
C VAL A 25 3.25 12.70 -17.34
N SER A 26 3.55 13.98 -17.61
CA SER A 26 3.71 14.51 -18.96
C SER A 26 4.90 13.88 -19.71
N GLU A 27 6.02 13.68 -19.01
CA GLU A 27 7.20 13.01 -19.55
C GLU A 27 6.89 11.56 -19.93
N VAL A 28 6.25 10.81 -19.03
CA VAL A 28 5.86 9.41 -19.27
C VAL A 28 4.92 9.32 -20.47
N LEU A 29 3.86 10.15 -20.52
CA LEU A 29 2.94 10.20 -21.65
C LEU A 29 3.64 10.54 -22.98
N GLY A 30 4.65 11.42 -22.94
CA GLY A 30 5.46 11.79 -24.10
C GLY A 30 6.17 10.59 -24.74
N HIS A 31 6.53 9.57 -23.96
CA HIS A 31 7.17 8.35 -24.47
C HIS A 31 6.23 7.43 -25.26
N PHE A 32 4.92 7.48 -25.00
CA PHE A 32 3.94 6.64 -25.69
C PHE A 32 3.54 7.15 -27.08
N LYS A 33 3.93 8.38 -27.46
CA LYS A 33 3.67 8.97 -28.79
C LYS A 33 2.21 8.87 -29.27
N GLY A 34 1.26 8.98 -28.33
CA GLY A 34 -0.17 8.88 -28.60
C GLY A 34 -0.76 7.48 -28.46
N GLU A 35 0.07 6.44 -28.31
CA GLU A 35 -0.38 5.11 -27.92
C GLU A 35 -0.74 5.05 -26.42
N ARG A 36 -1.24 3.90 -25.99
CA ARG A 36 -1.67 3.62 -24.62
C ARG A 36 -1.09 2.29 -24.17
N ALA A 37 -0.86 2.15 -22.87
CA ALA A 37 -0.32 0.95 -22.26
C ALA A 37 -1.34 -0.20 -22.24
N ASP A 38 -0.86 -1.42 -22.46
CA ASP A 38 -1.63 -2.65 -22.26
C ASP A 38 -1.71 -3.04 -20.78
N LEU A 39 -0.65 -2.74 -20.03
CA LEU A 39 -0.45 -3.13 -18.65
C LEU A 39 0.32 -2.03 -17.91
N VAL A 40 -0.15 -1.67 -16.72
CA VAL A 40 0.60 -0.85 -15.76
C VAL A 40 0.85 -1.67 -14.51
N VAL A 41 2.11 -1.71 -14.06
CA VAL A 41 2.53 -2.46 -12.86
C VAL A 41 3.20 -1.52 -11.87
N CYS A 42 2.79 -1.60 -10.61
CA CYS A 42 3.27 -0.75 -9.53
C CYS A 42 3.63 -1.59 -8.31
N ASP A 43 4.92 -1.63 -7.96
CA ASP A 43 5.44 -2.35 -6.78
C ASP A 43 5.93 -1.39 -5.68
N GLY A 44 5.58 -0.10 -5.81
CA GLY A 44 5.99 0.96 -4.89
C GLY A 44 5.44 0.76 -3.48
N ALA A 45 6.26 1.10 -2.49
CA ALA A 45 5.85 1.20 -1.10
C ALA A 45 6.55 2.39 -0.43
N PRO A 46 5.87 3.12 0.48
CA PRO A 46 6.50 4.13 1.29
C PRO A 46 7.42 3.48 2.33
N ASP A 47 8.28 4.30 2.94
CA ASP A 47 9.09 3.87 4.07
C ASP A 47 8.18 3.43 5.23
N ALA A 48 8.35 2.18 5.67
CA ALA A 48 7.56 1.62 6.76
C ALA A 48 7.90 2.33 8.08
N THR A 49 6.88 2.89 8.73
CA THR A 49 7.00 3.54 10.05
C THR A 49 6.93 2.52 11.19
N GLY A 50 6.42 1.33 10.92
CA GLY A 50 6.18 0.28 11.92
C GLY A 50 4.82 0.41 12.61
N ARG A 51 3.99 1.36 12.18
CA ARG A 51 2.62 1.56 12.62
C ARG A 51 1.68 1.14 11.48
N SER A 52 1.07 -0.03 11.61
CA SER A 52 0.32 -0.65 10.50
C SER A 52 -0.86 0.19 10.01
N ASP A 53 -1.53 0.91 10.90
CA ASP A 53 -2.62 1.84 10.58
C ASP A 53 -2.14 2.97 9.64
N PHE A 54 -1.02 3.57 10.00
CA PHE A 54 -0.43 4.66 9.22
C PHE A 54 0.22 4.17 7.92
N ASP A 55 0.93 3.04 7.99
CA ASP A 55 1.58 2.43 6.82
C ASP A 55 0.53 1.99 5.79
N GLU A 56 -0.61 1.44 6.21
CA GLU A 56 -1.76 1.14 5.35
C GLU A 56 -2.27 2.40 4.64
N TYR A 57 -2.54 3.46 5.41
CA TYR A 57 -3.06 4.72 4.87
C TYR A 57 -2.13 5.33 3.81
N VAL A 58 -0.82 5.43 4.10
CA VAL A 58 0.15 6.00 3.16
C VAL A 58 0.30 5.13 1.92
N GLN A 59 0.29 3.79 2.06
CA GLN A 59 0.29 2.88 0.92
C GLN A 59 -0.96 3.08 0.04
N HIS A 60 -2.13 3.29 0.64
CA HIS A 60 -3.35 3.54 -0.14
C HIS A 60 -3.28 4.88 -0.89
N GLN A 61 -2.73 5.93 -0.29
CA GLN A 61 -2.52 7.21 -1.01
C GLN A 61 -1.58 7.07 -2.21
N LEU A 62 -0.51 6.27 -2.05
CA LEU A 62 0.39 5.94 -3.16
C LEU A 62 -0.35 5.19 -4.26
N LEU A 63 -1.09 4.14 -3.90
CA LEU A 63 -1.87 3.32 -4.84
C LEU A 63 -2.92 4.14 -5.62
N LEU A 64 -3.58 5.11 -4.98
CA LEU A 64 -4.52 6.00 -5.67
C LEU A 64 -3.81 6.94 -6.65
N SER A 65 -2.61 7.42 -6.30
CA SER A 65 -1.78 8.21 -7.21
C SER A 65 -1.30 7.39 -8.41
N GLU A 66 -0.97 6.11 -8.18
CA GLU A 66 -0.62 5.15 -9.24
C GLU A 66 -1.82 4.84 -10.14
N LEU A 67 -3.01 4.69 -9.57
CA LEU A 67 -4.26 4.51 -10.33
C LEU A 67 -4.53 5.71 -11.24
N PHE A 68 -4.39 6.93 -10.75
CA PHE A 68 -4.57 8.14 -11.56
C PHE A 68 -3.61 8.18 -12.77
N LEU A 69 -2.35 7.82 -12.54
CA LEU A 69 -1.39 7.68 -13.65
C LEU A 69 -1.80 6.53 -14.59
N ALA A 70 -2.28 5.41 -14.07
CA ALA A 70 -2.73 4.28 -14.86
C ALA A 70 -3.95 4.63 -15.73
N GLU A 71 -4.92 5.39 -15.22
CA GLU A 71 -6.09 5.88 -15.97
C GLU A 71 -5.66 6.72 -17.19
N ALA A 72 -4.58 7.52 -17.06
CA ALA A 72 -4.03 8.31 -18.16
C ALA A 72 -3.30 7.46 -19.22
N LEU A 73 -2.66 6.37 -18.78
CA LEU A 73 -1.80 5.54 -19.60
C LEU A 73 -2.51 4.38 -20.27
N LEU A 74 -3.47 3.75 -19.59
CA LEU A 74 -4.08 2.49 -20.02
C LEU A 74 -5.02 2.70 -21.21
N ARG A 75 -5.00 1.71 -22.10
CA ARG A 75 -6.03 1.59 -23.13
C ARG A 75 -7.30 0.97 -22.52
N PRO A 76 -8.50 1.23 -23.09
CA PRO A 76 -9.68 0.43 -22.78
C PRO A 76 -9.39 -1.07 -22.96
N GLY A 77 -9.72 -1.86 -21.93
CA GLY A 77 -9.42 -3.29 -21.86
C GLY A 77 -8.02 -3.64 -21.32
N GLY A 78 -7.18 -2.65 -20.99
CA GLY A 78 -5.87 -2.87 -20.35
C GLY A 78 -5.97 -3.30 -18.89
N ASP A 79 -4.87 -3.77 -18.34
CA ASP A 79 -4.79 -4.32 -16.98
C ASP A 79 -3.91 -3.44 -16.06
N PHE A 80 -4.23 -3.45 -14.77
CA PHE A 80 -3.49 -2.73 -13.74
C PHE A 80 -3.15 -3.67 -12.59
N VAL A 81 -1.88 -3.72 -12.20
CA VAL A 81 -1.41 -4.51 -11.07
C VAL A 81 -0.65 -3.62 -10.12
N ALA A 82 -1.05 -3.58 -8.85
CA ALA A 82 -0.39 -2.69 -7.90
C ALA A 82 -0.31 -3.27 -6.49
N LYS A 83 0.70 -2.85 -5.74
CA LYS A 83 0.89 -3.25 -4.34
C LYS A 83 -0.14 -2.60 -3.43
N ILE A 84 -0.68 -3.40 -2.52
CA ILE A 84 -1.59 -2.95 -1.46
C ILE A 84 -1.15 -3.53 -0.12
N PHE A 85 -1.28 -2.76 0.95
CA PHE A 85 -1.26 -3.29 2.31
C PHE A 85 -2.69 -3.60 2.72
N ARG A 86 -2.95 -4.90 2.93
CA ARG A 86 -4.27 -5.37 3.34
C ARG A 86 -4.45 -5.14 4.82
N GLY A 87 -5.34 -4.22 5.16
CA GLY A 87 -5.79 -3.96 6.52
C GLY A 87 -7.28 -3.67 6.57
N GLU A 88 -7.67 -2.81 7.50
CA GLU A 88 -9.08 -2.54 7.83
C GLU A 88 -9.79 -1.74 6.72
N HIS A 89 -9.07 -0.84 6.06
CA HIS A 89 -9.62 0.15 5.13
C HIS A 89 -9.47 -0.24 3.66
N SER A 90 -8.91 -1.42 3.38
CA SER A 90 -8.65 -1.88 2.00
C SER A 90 -9.90 -1.99 1.13
N GLY A 91 -11.09 -2.16 1.71
CA GLY A 91 -12.34 -2.23 0.95
C GLY A 91 -12.74 -0.92 0.26
N GLU A 92 -12.31 0.22 0.79
CA GLU A 92 -12.55 1.52 0.17
C GLU A 92 -11.78 1.62 -1.16
N VAL A 93 -10.51 1.20 -1.14
CA VAL A 93 -9.67 1.12 -2.34
C VAL A 93 -10.25 0.15 -3.37
N TYR A 94 -10.72 -1.04 -2.94
CA TYR A 94 -11.36 -1.98 -3.86
C TYR A 94 -12.61 -1.38 -4.51
N ALA A 95 -13.41 -0.63 -3.75
CA ALA A 95 -14.60 0.04 -4.27
C ALA A 95 -14.26 1.04 -5.37
N ARG A 96 -13.20 1.84 -5.20
CA ARG A 96 -12.70 2.73 -6.27
C ARG A 96 -12.28 1.93 -7.50
N LEU A 97 -11.41 0.93 -7.34
CA LEU A 97 -10.91 0.11 -8.46
C LEU A 97 -12.05 -0.59 -9.22
N GLN A 98 -13.08 -1.08 -8.52
CA GLN A 98 -14.22 -1.76 -9.15
C GLN A 98 -15.12 -0.82 -9.98
N ARG A 99 -14.96 0.51 -9.88
CA ARG A 99 -15.64 1.46 -10.77
C ARG A 99 -14.98 1.53 -12.14
N ASP A 100 -13.67 1.32 -12.20
CA ASP A 100 -12.85 1.60 -13.39
C ASP A 100 -12.44 0.30 -14.11
N PHE A 101 -12.59 -0.86 -13.48
CA PHE A 101 -12.18 -2.16 -14.02
C PHE A 101 -13.32 -3.20 -13.95
N ARG A 102 -13.32 -4.14 -14.91
CA ARG A 102 -14.32 -5.23 -14.98
C ARG A 102 -14.18 -6.24 -13.86
N GLU A 103 -12.95 -6.52 -13.46
CA GLU A 103 -12.62 -7.50 -12.43
C GLU A 103 -11.51 -6.94 -11.54
N VAL A 104 -11.68 -7.06 -10.22
CA VAL A 104 -10.67 -6.67 -9.24
C VAL A 104 -10.47 -7.82 -8.27
N MET A 105 -9.24 -8.30 -8.19
CA MET A 105 -8.83 -9.41 -7.35
C MET A 105 -7.71 -8.96 -6.42
N CYS A 106 -7.66 -9.54 -5.22
CA CYS A 106 -6.55 -9.36 -4.30
C CYS A 106 -5.68 -10.62 -4.30
N CYS A 107 -4.43 -10.49 -4.69
CA CYS A 107 -3.52 -11.57 -4.98
C CYS A 107 -2.35 -11.58 -3.99
N LYS A 108 -2.05 -12.75 -3.40
CA LYS A 108 -0.88 -12.95 -2.56
C LYS A 108 0.06 -13.97 -3.23
N PRO A 109 1.15 -13.52 -3.87
CA PRO A 109 2.12 -14.44 -4.47
C PRO A 109 2.97 -15.11 -3.39
N ARG A 110 3.44 -16.33 -3.66
CA ARG A 110 4.40 -17.05 -2.79
C ARG A 110 5.71 -16.28 -2.57
N ALA A 111 6.09 -15.44 -3.52
CA ALA A 111 7.26 -14.57 -3.42
C ALA A 111 7.08 -13.40 -2.42
N SER A 112 5.89 -13.23 -1.84
CA SER A 112 5.64 -12.27 -0.77
C SER A 112 5.46 -12.99 0.57
N ARG A 113 6.18 -12.56 1.61
CA ARG A 113 6.21 -13.20 2.94
C ARG A 113 4.82 -13.35 3.54
N ASN A 114 4.54 -14.48 4.19
CA ASN A 114 3.24 -14.72 4.81
C ASN A 114 2.95 -13.79 6.01
N SER A 115 4.01 -13.32 6.68
CA SER A 115 3.92 -12.37 7.80
C SER A 115 3.70 -10.91 7.37
N SER A 116 3.82 -10.61 6.07
CA SER A 116 3.61 -9.26 5.53
C SER A 116 2.14 -9.00 5.23
N GLN A 117 1.72 -7.75 5.46
CA GLN A 117 0.41 -7.24 5.01
C GLN A 117 0.37 -6.96 3.50
N GLU A 118 1.53 -7.01 2.84
CA GLU A 118 1.67 -6.84 1.40
C GLU A 118 0.87 -7.89 0.62
N SER A 119 0.01 -7.42 -0.27
CA SER A 119 -0.64 -8.16 -1.34
C SER A 119 -0.63 -7.30 -2.61
N PHE A 120 -1.22 -7.80 -3.69
CA PHE A 120 -1.33 -7.08 -4.94
C PHE A 120 -2.79 -7.02 -5.38
N VAL A 121 -3.27 -5.86 -5.78
CA VAL A 121 -4.51 -5.78 -6.54
C VAL A 121 -4.22 -6.12 -8.00
N VAL A 122 -5.02 -6.99 -8.59
CA VAL A 122 -5.01 -7.32 -10.01
C VAL A 122 -6.34 -6.88 -10.58
N CYS A 123 -6.31 -5.80 -11.35
CA CYS A 123 -7.47 -5.18 -11.94
C CYS A 123 -7.44 -5.44 -13.45
N ARG A 124 -8.51 -6.03 -13.98
CA ARG A 124 -8.56 -6.44 -15.39
C ARG A 124 -9.62 -5.71 -16.17
N GLY A 125 -9.29 -5.44 -17.43
CA GLY A 125 -10.22 -4.87 -18.39
C GLY A 125 -10.68 -3.47 -18.00
N PHE A 126 -9.75 -2.52 -18.00
CA PHE A 126 -10.02 -1.10 -17.79
C PHE A 126 -11.19 -0.63 -18.66
N LEU A 127 -12.18 0.03 -18.05
CA LEU A 127 -13.40 0.43 -18.75
C LEU A 127 -13.16 1.62 -19.68
N GLY A 128 -12.15 2.44 -19.40
CA GLY A 128 -11.84 3.67 -20.11
C GLY A 128 -12.69 4.83 -19.62
N SER A 129 -12.08 6.02 -19.52
CA SER A 129 -12.77 7.26 -19.23
C SER A 129 -13.63 7.63 -20.44
N GLN A 130 -14.95 7.69 -20.27
CA GLN A 130 -15.74 8.53 -21.16
C GLN A 130 -15.34 9.98 -20.85
N GLU A 131 -15.06 10.76 -21.89
CA GLU A 131 -14.57 12.16 -21.88
C GLU A 131 -13.07 12.34 -22.17
N ASP A 132 -12.73 12.15 -23.44
CA ASP A 132 -11.61 12.83 -24.10
C ASP A 132 -11.79 14.36 -24.00
N GLY A 133 -11.37 15.00 -22.90
CA GLY A 133 -11.28 16.48 -22.90
C GLY A 133 -11.30 17.24 -21.58
N GLN A 134 -11.53 16.61 -20.42
CA GLN A 134 -11.47 17.33 -19.14
C GLN A 134 -10.07 17.26 -18.53
N SER A 135 -9.57 18.42 -18.09
CA SER A 135 -8.30 18.57 -17.40
C SER A 135 -8.21 17.56 -16.26
N MET A 136 -7.22 16.67 -16.34
CA MET A 136 -6.92 15.69 -15.31
C MET A 136 -6.87 16.38 -13.94
N PRO A 137 -7.76 16.07 -12.99
CA PRO A 137 -7.65 16.65 -11.66
C PRO A 137 -6.34 16.16 -11.07
N MET A 138 -5.35 17.05 -10.97
CA MET A 138 -4.10 16.76 -10.26
C MET A 138 -4.44 16.22 -8.88
N TYR A 139 -3.60 15.27 -8.41
CA TYR A 139 -3.52 14.79 -7.03
C TYR A 139 -4.19 15.77 -6.05
N SER A 140 -5.37 15.39 -5.55
CA SER A 140 -6.02 16.15 -4.50
C SER A 140 -5.74 15.45 -3.17
N PRO A 141 -5.24 16.15 -2.14
CA PRO A 141 -5.13 15.59 -0.78
C PRO A 141 -6.46 15.05 -0.21
N SER A 142 -7.59 15.35 -0.87
CA SER A 142 -8.93 14.83 -0.58
C SER A 142 -9.27 13.50 -1.26
N LEU A 143 -8.30 12.71 -1.75
CA LEU A 143 -8.55 11.36 -2.31
C LEU A 143 -9.29 10.44 -1.32
N HIS A 144 -9.11 10.64 -0.01
CA HIS A 144 -9.88 9.93 1.01
C HIS A 144 -11.33 10.42 1.13
N GLU A 145 -11.59 11.67 0.76
CA GLU A 145 -12.93 12.26 0.68
C GLU A 145 -13.70 11.70 -0.54
N GLU A 146 -13.02 11.45 -1.67
CA GLU A 146 -13.60 10.69 -2.80
C GLU A 146 -13.97 9.25 -2.42
N LEU A 147 -13.22 8.64 -1.51
CA LEU A 147 -13.55 7.34 -0.92
C LEU A 147 -14.70 7.44 0.09
N ALA A 148 -14.81 8.56 0.81
CA ALA A 148 -15.88 8.85 1.76
C ALA A 148 -17.22 9.17 1.08
N ASP A 149 -17.21 9.58 -0.19
CA ASP A 149 -18.40 9.82 -1.02
C ASP A 149 -19.16 8.53 -1.38
N LEU A 150 -18.64 7.36 -0.97
CA LEU A 150 -19.40 6.11 -0.93
C LEU A 150 -20.54 6.14 0.11
N GLY A 151 -20.51 7.10 1.03
CA GLY A 151 -21.53 7.34 2.06
C GLY A 151 -21.32 6.50 3.33
N PRO A 152 -21.80 6.97 4.50
CA PRO A 152 -21.71 6.21 5.75
C PRO A 152 -22.52 4.91 5.63
N GLY A 153 -21.84 3.77 5.72
CA GLY A 153 -22.44 2.44 5.60
C GLY A 153 -22.37 1.81 4.20
N ALA A 154 -21.56 2.36 3.28
CA ALA A 154 -21.19 1.65 2.06
C ALA A 154 -20.65 0.27 2.43
N PRO A 155 -21.15 -0.83 1.84
CA PRO A 155 -20.60 -2.15 2.11
C PRO A 155 -19.13 -2.10 1.76
N THR A 156 -18.26 -2.41 2.73
CA THR A 156 -16.82 -2.63 2.49
C THR A 156 -16.72 -3.66 1.38
N LEU A 157 -16.50 -3.21 0.14
CA LEU A 157 -16.49 -4.10 -1.00
C LEU A 157 -15.28 -5.00 -0.83
N SER A 158 -15.51 -6.31 -0.98
CA SER A 158 -14.46 -7.30 -0.86
C SER A 158 -14.02 -7.71 -2.26
N ALA A 159 -12.72 -7.65 -2.51
CA ALA A 159 -12.13 -8.26 -3.69
C ALA A 159 -11.95 -9.77 -3.45
N THR A 160 -12.15 -10.59 -4.48
CA THR A 160 -11.82 -12.02 -4.41
C THR A 160 -10.35 -12.20 -4.08
N PHE A 161 -10.05 -12.97 -3.05
CA PHE A 161 -8.67 -13.26 -2.66
C PHE A 161 -8.14 -14.50 -3.38
N VAL A 162 -6.94 -14.39 -3.94
CA VAL A 162 -6.26 -15.48 -4.66
C VAL A 162 -4.83 -15.64 -4.18
N ALA A 163 -4.47 -16.86 -3.78
CA ALA A 163 -3.08 -17.23 -3.58
C ALA A 163 -2.43 -17.55 -4.94
N CYS A 164 -1.32 -16.90 -5.26
CA CYS A 164 -0.66 -17.01 -6.57
C CYS A 164 0.65 -17.80 -6.47
N GLY A 165 0.95 -18.57 -7.52
CA GLY A 165 2.19 -19.35 -7.64
C GLY A 165 1.94 -20.83 -7.96
N GLY A 166 3.01 -21.52 -8.39
CA GLY A 166 2.98 -22.97 -8.60
C GLY A 166 3.05 -23.73 -7.28
N ARG A 167 2.69 -25.03 -7.30
CA ARG A 167 2.88 -25.90 -6.13
C ARG A 167 4.36 -26.01 -5.74
N ASP A 168 5.24 -26.02 -6.73
CA ASP A 168 6.68 -26.24 -6.57
C ASP A 168 7.51 -24.94 -6.64
N SER A 169 6.85 -23.77 -6.66
CA SER A 169 7.58 -22.50 -6.69
C SER A 169 8.15 -22.13 -5.32
N LEU A 170 9.36 -21.60 -5.34
CA LEU A 170 10.06 -21.05 -4.18
C LEU A 170 9.20 -19.97 -3.50
N ASP A 171 9.16 -19.99 -2.17
CA ASP A 171 8.47 -18.98 -1.36
C ASP A 171 9.44 -18.01 -0.64
N ALA A 172 8.92 -16.87 -0.20
CA ALA A 172 9.74 -15.84 0.46
C ALA A 172 10.22 -16.24 1.86
N ASP A 173 9.61 -17.25 2.47
CA ASP A 173 9.91 -17.71 3.83
C ASP A 173 10.90 -18.90 3.81
N THR A 174 11.39 -19.30 2.63
CA THR A 174 12.37 -20.38 2.42
C THR A 174 11.92 -21.73 2.98
N ASN A 175 10.62 -22.03 2.94
CA ASN A 175 10.06 -23.27 3.48
C ASN A 175 10.25 -24.50 2.55
N TYR A 176 11.18 -24.43 1.59
CA TYR A 176 11.47 -25.49 0.62
C TYR A 176 12.88 -26.06 0.81
N PRO A 177 13.10 -27.35 0.48
CA PRO A 177 14.43 -27.93 0.48
C PRO A 177 15.27 -27.31 -0.65
N VAL A 178 16.49 -26.90 -0.32
CA VAL A 178 17.46 -26.37 -1.27
C VAL A 178 18.51 -27.45 -1.54
N ASP A 179 18.75 -27.79 -2.81
CA ASP A 179 19.78 -28.75 -3.19
C ASP A 179 21.17 -28.19 -2.81
N SER A 180 22.07 -29.09 -2.39
CA SER A 180 23.51 -28.85 -2.25
C SER A 180 24.19 -28.17 -3.46
N THR A 181 23.62 -28.29 -4.65
CA THR A 181 24.11 -27.66 -5.89
C THR A 181 23.60 -26.24 -6.12
N TYR A 182 22.64 -25.75 -5.32
CA TYR A 182 22.04 -24.43 -5.48
C TYR A 182 23.06 -23.33 -5.22
N GLN A 183 23.23 -22.45 -6.22
CA GLN A 183 24.10 -21.28 -6.12
C GLN A 183 23.26 -20.02 -5.94
N VAL A 184 23.51 -19.30 -4.85
CA VAL A 184 22.96 -17.96 -4.67
C VAL A 184 23.66 -17.02 -5.63
N LEU A 185 22.92 -16.53 -6.62
CA LEU A 185 23.39 -15.51 -7.54
C LEU A 185 23.26 -14.14 -6.89
N GLY A 186 24.22 -13.26 -7.19
CA GLY A 186 24.10 -11.84 -6.86
C GLY A 186 23.00 -11.15 -7.69
N PRO A 187 22.56 -9.95 -7.29
CA PRO A 187 21.64 -9.16 -8.10
C PRO A 187 22.27 -8.83 -9.45
N VAL A 188 21.46 -8.88 -10.52
CA VAL A 188 21.90 -8.53 -11.89
C VAL A 188 22.38 -7.08 -11.96
N ALA A 189 21.69 -6.19 -11.26
CA ALA A 189 22.05 -4.78 -11.10
C ALA A 189 21.96 -4.41 -9.60
N PRO A 190 23.08 -4.15 -8.91
CA PRO A 190 23.04 -3.71 -7.53
C PRO A 190 22.48 -2.28 -7.44
N PRO A 191 21.86 -1.90 -6.30
CA PRO A 191 21.37 -0.54 -6.11
C PRO A 191 22.51 0.47 -6.21
N ILE A 192 22.27 1.61 -6.89
CA ILE A 192 23.24 2.70 -7.02
C ILE A 192 23.57 3.27 -5.63
N PHE A 193 22.53 3.44 -4.80
CA PHE A 193 22.64 3.79 -3.40
C PHE A 193 21.84 2.78 -2.58
N ALA A 194 22.53 1.87 -1.90
CA ALA A 194 21.83 0.93 -1.03
C ALA A 194 21.27 1.68 0.19
N PRO A 195 19.96 1.56 0.52
CA PRO A 195 19.35 2.26 1.66
C PRO A 195 19.97 1.87 3.01
N TYR A 196 20.62 0.70 3.07
CA TYR A 196 21.32 0.22 4.25
C TYR A 196 22.78 0.70 4.36
N THR A 197 23.29 1.49 3.41
CA THR A 197 24.69 1.95 3.41
C THR A 197 25.00 2.77 4.66
N GLU A 198 24.12 3.71 5.03
CA GLU A 198 24.26 4.52 6.23
C GLU A 198 24.27 3.65 7.49
N ALA A 199 23.34 2.68 7.61
CA ALA A 199 23.30 1.76 8.73
C ALA A 199 24.57 0.88 8.83
N ILE A 200 25.17 0.50 7.69
CA ILE A 200 26.47 -0.21 7.67
C ILE A 200 27.59 0.71 8.16
N GLU A 201 27.62 1.96 7.72
CA GLU A 201 28.61 2.95 8.15
C GLU A 201 28.49 3.27 9.63
N GLU A 202 27.28 3.46 10.15
CA GLU A 202 27.02 3.67 11.58
C GLU A 202 27.48 2.46 12.42
N ARG A 203 27.22 1.24 11.94
CA ARG A 203 27.71 0.03 12.57
C ARG A 203 29.24 -0.06 12.55
N ARG A 204 29.89 0.38 11.45
CA ARG A 204 31.37 0.52 11.38
C ARG A 204 31.90 1.59 12.33
N ARG A 205 31.14 2.66 12.57
CA ARG A 205 31.44 3.72 13.56
C ARG A 205 31.15 3.31 15.01
N GLY A 206 30.69 2.09 15.25
CA GLY A 206 30.49 1.53 16.60
C GLY A 206 29.16 1.92 17.25
N LEU A 207 28.23 2.55 16.53
CA LEU A 207 26.88 2.76 17.05
C LEU A 207 26.15 1.42 17.14
N LYS A 208 25.70 1.07 18.35
CA LYS A 208 24.83 -0.09 18.57
C LYS A 208 23.44 0.22 18.04
N ARG A 209 22.80 -0.79 17.44
CA ARG A 209 21.36 -0.73 17.10
C ARG A 209 20.60 -0.18 18.33
N PRO A 210 19.68 0.79 18.15
CA PRO A 210 18.77 1.15 19.22
C PRO A 210 18.07 -0.13 19.68
N ALA A 211 17.95 -0.29 21.01
CA ALA A 211 17.25 -1.44 21.57
C ALA A 211 15.86 -1.52 20.92
N ALA A 212 15.46 -2.71 20.48
CA ALA A 212 14.11 -2.91 19.97
C ALA A 212 13.14 -2.35 21.02
N VAL A 213 12.27 -1.42 20.58
CA VAL A 213 11.23 -0.86 21.45
C VAL A 213 10.46 -2.05 22.01
N ALA A 214 10.48 -2.22 23.32
CA ALA A 214 9.80 -3.32 23.97
C ALA A 214 8.33 -3.30 23.51
N PRO A 215 7.73 -4.45 23.16
CA PRO A 215 6.34 -4.49 22.78
C PRO A 215 5.54 -3.84 23.92
N VAL A 216 4.79 -2.79 23.60
CA VAL A 216 3.85 -2.18 24.53
C VAL A 216 2.96 -3.31 25.04
N SER A 217 3.04 -3.60 26.34
CA SER A 217 2.21 -4.63 26.94
C SER A 217 0.76 -4.25 26.65
N LYS A 218 0.05 -5.13 25.93
CA LYS A 218 -1.40 -5.03 25.81
C LYS A 218 -1.99 -5.34 27.19
N ALA A 219 -1.94 -4.36 28.10
CA ALA A 219 -2.84 -4.32 29.23
C ALA A 219 -4.22 -3.93 28.66
N GLY A 220 -4.91 -4.92 28.09
CA GLY A 220 -6.34 -4.80 27.86
C GLY A 220 -7.02 -4.49 29.20
N PRO A 221 -8.09 -3.69 29.24
CA PRO A 221 -8.82 -3.45 30.46
C PRO A 221 -9.28 -4.80 31.02
N LYS A 222 -8.84 -5.13 32.25
CA LYS A 222 -9.37 -6.27 32.98
C LYS A 222 -10.83 -5.96 33.28
N ALA A 223 -11.75 -6.64 32.58
CA ALA A 223 -13.14 -6.68 32.99
C ALA A 223 -13.21 -7.34 34.38
N VAL A 224 -13.49 -6.52 35.39
CA VAL A 224 -13.81 -7.01 36.73
C VAL A 224 -15.29 -7.37 36.70
N PHE A 225 -15.59 -8.68 36.68
CA PHE A 225 -16.93 -9.16 36.97
C PHE A 225 -17.15 -9.07 38.48
N CYS A 226 -17.95 -8.10 38.91
CA CYS A 226 -18.61 -8.17 40.21
C CYS A 226 -19.88 -9.01 40.02
N GLU A 227 -19.88 -10.23 40.56
CA GLU A 227 -21.11 -10.96 40.80
C GLU A 227 -21.81 -10.32 42.00
N ASP A 228 -22.84 -9.52 41.74
CA ASP A 228 -23.85 -9.21 42.74
C ASP A 228 -25.22 -9.50 42.16
N GLY A 229 -25.85 -10.52 42.73
CA GLY A 229 -27.18 -10.97 42.35
C GLY A 229 -28.24 -9.94 42.73
N SER A 230 -28.80 -9.25 41.74
CA SER A 230 -30.19 -8.80 41.77
C SER A 230 -30.65 -8.35 40.38
N LYS A 231 -31.89 -8.67 40.05
CA LYS A 231 -32.52 -8.48 38.73
C LYS A 231 -32.70 -6.99 38.39
N ALA A 232 -32.08 -6.51 37.30
CA ALA A 232 -32.59 -5.45 36.41
C ALA A 232 -31.65 -5.28 35.18
N GLY A 233 -32.21 -5.08 33.98
CA GLY A 233 -31.47 -5.08 32.70
C GLY A 233 -30.58 -3.85 32.45
N PRO A 234 -29.70 -3.88 31.42
CA PRO A 234 -28.67 -2.86 31.24
C PRO A 234 -29.21 -1.57 30.62
N LYS A 235 -28.95 -0.43 31.29
CA LYS A 235 -28.88 0.91 30.70
C LYS A 235 -27.40 1.27 30.57
N ALA A 236 -26.95 1.58 29.35
CA ALA A 236 -25.63 2.20 29.15
C ALA A 236 -25.74 3.71 29.42
N VAL A 237 -24.92 4.21 30.33
CA VAL A 237 -24.68 5.65 30.55
C VAL A 237 -23.29 5.94 30.01
N VAL A 238 -23.20 6.94 29.13
CA VAL A 238 -21.94 7.49 28.61
C VAL A 238 -21.55 8.62 29.54
N ASP A 239 -20.46 8.45 30.31
CA ASP A 239 -19.86 9.54 31.07
C ASP A 239 -18.87 10.31 30.18
N ASP A 240 -19.24 11.56 29.93
CA ASP A 240 -18.48 12.58 29.21
C ASP A 240 -17.34 13.09 30.11
N VAL A 241 -16.09 12.81 29.75
CA VAL A 241 -14.92 13.28 30.52
C VAL A 241 -14.66 14.75 30.21
N ARG A 242 -15.21 15.58 31.09
CA ARG A 242 -14.99 17.02 31.22
C ARG A 242 -13.51 17.34 31.47
N SER A 243 -12.96 18.24 30.65
CA SER A 243 -11.64 18.86 30.81
C SER A 243 -11.54 19.67 32.12
N PRO A 244 -10.42 19.63 32.87
CA PRO A 244 -10.28 20.44 34.07
C PRO A 244 -9.83 21.87 33.74
N SER A 245 -10.66 22.82 34.15
CA SER A 245 -10.32 24.23 34.35
C SER A 245 -9.20 24.38 35.38
N ARG A 246 -8.18 25.19 35.08
CA ARG A 246 -7.25 25.74 36.10
C ARG A 246 -7.47 27.24 36.26
N GLU A 247 -7.55 27.62 37.53
CA GLU A 247 -7.91 28.90 38.09
C GLU A 247 -6.91 30.03 37.80
N SER A 248 -7.47 31.24 37.81
CA SER A 248 -6.81 32.53 37.99
C SER A 248 -6.41 32.76 39.45
N ARG A 249 -5.32 33.51 39.66
CA ARG A 249 -5.15 34.56 40.71
C ARG A 249 -3.71 35.10 40.71
N GLY A 250 -3.59 36.43 40.78
CA GLY A 250 -2.36 37.16 41.08
C GLY A 250 -2.06 38.25 40.09
#